data_AF-U9USK2-F1
#
_entry.id   AF-U9USK2-F1
#
_cell.length_a   1.000
_cell.length_b   1.000
_cell.length_c   1.000
_cell.angle_alpha   90.00
_cell.angle_beta   90.00
_cell.angle_gamma   90.00
#
_symmetry.space_group_name_H-M   'P 1'
#
loop_
_entity.id
_entity.type
_entity.pdbx_description
1 polymer ?
#
loop_
_entity_poly.entity_id
_entity_poly.type
_entity_poly.pdbx_seq_one_letter_code
_entity_poly.pdbx_strand_id
1 'polypeptide(L)'
;MKLIDIEEYLPNDPVQRMRYIQGLPRAFSFKIGEYRFNSRNNSYNAISIWKIDEQADEVITLQKNTRIVSELQVDAPQYHTRAMRANYLRTCDLLLPKAKSSSLRTIYQMLTGDVSATNTINDAKVDERVRLALELGDSEIVINLREHKRERSSKYDTFWKIAAQFLAGKAADAVTAVDECRHGTIVHLATAISVNDLLHQIKLECPPGIPIPSTQWLRLQFWPKNPTRLSSLQFTALFCYEKEFAVRFREITNLVFLDDKHRCKVGEPGFPVAAIDRGKKVVVSKDTTFVVADHDFTKTGIIPSVAMICNIPESINGDFYAGKVHIGLKDPIFQPSSPLRHATELYHILLGEELINKPVLCLYTDSGPDHHCTYARVQLSYICLFIALDLDYFVAV
;
A
#
# COMPACT_ATOMS: atom_id res chain seq x y z
N MET A 1 -15.54 -50.25 -0.38
CA MET A 1 -14.54 -49.75 -1.35
C MET A 1 -13.85 -48.58 -0.70
N LYS A 2 -12.51 -48.50 -0.70
CA LYS A 2 -11.79 -47.42 -0.02
C LYS A 2 -11.71 -46.21 -0.96
N LEU A 3 -12.42 -45.14 -0.61
CA LEU A 3 -12.29 -43.83 -1.24
C LEU A 3 -10.96 -43.23 -0.77
N ILE A 4 -10.17 -42.68 -1.70
CA ILE A 4 -8.91 -42.01 -1.37
C ILE A 4 -8.98 -40.60 -1.91
N ASP A 5 -8.86 -39.62 -1.02
CA ASP A 5 -8.55 -38.24 -1.40
C ASP A 5 -7.06 -38.16 -1.71
N ILE A 6 -6.72 -37.70 -2.92
CA ILE A 6 -5.33 -37.65 -3.38
C ILE A 6 -4.65 -36.31 -3.09
N GLU A 7 -5.36 -35.34 -2.49
CA GLU A 7 -4.82 -34.00 -2.28
C GLU A 7 -3.53 -33.97 -1.45
N GLU A 8 -3.43 -34.81 -0.42
CA GLU A 8 -2.22 -34.94 0.41
C GLU A 8 -1.00 -35.47 -0.36
N TYR A 9 -1.21 -36.06 -1.55
CA TYR A 9 -0.18 -36.68 -2.37
C TYR A 9 0.21 -35.81 -3.59
N LEU A 10 -0.44 -34.66 -3.78
CA LEU A 10 -0.18 -33.79 -4.92
C LEU A 10 1.00 -32.84 -4.69
N PRO A 11 1.89 -32.65 -5.68
CA PRO A 11 2.96 -31.66 -5.61
C PRO A 11 2.43 -30.22 -5.43
N ASN A 12 3.20 -29.39 -4.70
CA ASN A 12 2.92 -27.96 -4.54
C ASN A 12 3.19 -27.16 -5.83
N ASP A 13 4.07 -27.64 -6.71
CA ASP A 13 4.36 -27.00 -7.99
C ASP A 13 3.19 -27.21 -8.98
N PRO A 14 2.61 -26.14 -9.57
CA PRO A 14 1.43 -26.25 -10.45
C PRO A 14 1.64 -27.13 -11.69
N VAL A 15 2.84 -27.11 -12.28
CA VAL A 15 3.13 -27.84 -13.51
C VAL A 15 3.30 -29.33 -13.21
N GLN A 16 4.01 -29.66 -12.14
CA GLN A 16 4.16 -31.03 -11.66
C GLN A 16 2.81 -31.62 -11.21
N ARG A 17 1.99 -30.83 -10.52
CA ARG A 17 0.64 -31.22 -10.11
C ARG A 17 -0.24 -31.58 -11.30
N MET A 18 -0.24 -30.77 -12.36
CA MET A 18 -0.99 -31.07 -13.59
C MET A 18 -0.51 -32.37 -14.24
N ARG A 19 0.81 -32.57 -14.34
CA ARG A 19 1.40 -33.81 -14.89
C ARG A 19 1.05 -35.04 -14.06
N TYR A 20 1.06 -34.91 -12.73
CA TYR A 20 0.68 -35.98 -11.81
C TYR A 20 -0.77 -36.41 -12.03
N ILE A 21 -1.70 -35.45 -12.08
CA ILE A 21 -3.13 -35.71 -12.31
C ILE A 21 -3.37 -36.37 -13.68
N GLN A 22 -2.70 -35.89 -14.73
CA GLN A 22 -2.82 -36.47 -16.08
C GLN A 22 -2.26 -37.90 -16.16
N GLY A 23 -1.33 -38.26 -15.27
CA GLY A 23 -0.74 -39.60 -15.19
C GLY A 23 -1.56 -40.62 -14.42
N LEU A 24 -2.54 -40.20 -13.61
CA LEU A 24 -3.33 -41.09 -12.72
C LEU A 24 -3.95 -42.30 -13.44
N PRO A 25 -4.57 -42.17 -14.63
CA PRO A 25 -5.18 -43.32 -15.30
C PRO A 25 -4.16 -44.39 -15.76
N ARG A 26 -2.89 -44.02 -15.89
CA ARG A 26 -1.80 -44.93 -16.29
C ARG A 26 -1.00 -45.46 -15.11
N ALA A 27 -1.20 -44.89 -13.91
CA ALA A 27 -0.44 -45.23 -12.71
C ALA A 27 -0.96 -46.50 -12.02
N PHE A 28 -2.20 -46.92 -12.28
CA PHE A 28 -2.81 -48.08 -11.67
C PHE A 28 -2.96 -49.22 -12.67
N SER A 29 -2.74 -50.45 -12.20
CA SER A 29 -2.93 -51.68 -12.99
C SER A 29 -4.39 -52.12 -13.10
N PHE A 30 -5.33 -51.29 -12.66
CA PHE A 30 -6.77 -51.54 -12.61
C PHE A 30 -7.54 -50.28 -12.97
N LYS A 31 -8.77 -50.43 -13.47
CA LYS A 31 -9.65 -49.29 -13.76
C LYS A 31 -9.96 -48.48 -12.49
N ILE A 32 -9.90 -47.16 -12.62
CA ILE A 32 -10.24 -46.21 -11.54
C ILE A 32 -11.41 -45.33 -11.95
N GLY A 33 -12.26 -44.99 -10.99
CA GLY A 33 -13.20 -43.89 -11.07
C GLY A 33 -12.57 -42.64 -10.48
N GLU A 34 -12.88 -41.50 -11.08
CA GLU A 34 -12.34 -40.19 -10.69
C GLU A 34 -13.49 -39.20 -10.54
N TYR A 35 -13.49 -38.46 -9.42
CA TYR A 35 -14.34 -37.30 -9.21
C TYR A 35 -13.48 -36.09 -8.90
N ARG A 36 -13.72 -35.00 -9.64
CA ARG A 36 -13.07 -33.70 -9.40
C ARG A 36 -14.10 -32.74 -8.83
N PHE A 37 -13.88 -32.31 -7.60
CA PHE A 37 -14.59 -31.20 -7.02
C PHE A 37 -13.76 -29.93 -7.16
N ASN A 38 -14.38 -28.88 -7.70
CA ASN A 38 -13.81 -27.54 -7.75
C ASN A 38 -14.84 -26.60 -7.12
N SER A 39 -14.46 -25.97 -6.01
CA SER A 39 -15.23 -24.84 -5.48
C SER A 39 -15.12 -23.71 -6.50
N ARG A 40 -16.23 -23.21 -7.05
CA ARG A 40 -16.27 -22.18 -8.12
C ARG A 40 -15.38 -20.94 -7.91
N ASN A 41 -14.93 -20.67 -6.69
CA ASN A 41 -14.03 -19.60 -6.28
C ASN A 41 -12.54 -20.04 -6.22
N ASN A 42 -12.17 -21.24 -6.70
CA ASN A 42 -10.83 -21.85 -6.62
C ASN A 42 -10.24 -21.93 -5.19
N SER A 43 -11.05 -21.80 -4.13
CA SER A 43 -10.54 -21.87 -2.75
C SER A 43 -10.28 -23.29 -2.27
N TYR A 44 -10.95 -24.28 -2.87
CA TYR A 44 -10.85 -25.68 -2.52
C TYR A 44 -11.04 -26.55 -3.78
N ASN A 45 -10.02 -27.34 -4.09
CA ASN A 45 -10.09 -28.39 -5.09
C ASN A 45 -9.83 -29.71 -4.39
N ALA A 46 -10.64 -30.71 -4.69
CA ALA A 46 -10.42 -32.06 -4.22
C ALA A 46 -10.58 -33.03 -5.37
N ILE A 47 -9.69 -34.02 -5.42
CA ILE A 47 -9.77 -35.11 -6.38
C ILE A 47 -9.89 -36.40 -5.57
N SER A 48 -10.98 -37.12 -5.77
CA SER A 48 -11.20 -38.41 -5.13
C SER A 48 -11.15 -39.51 -6.16
N ILE A 49 -10.43 -40.58 -5.84
CA ILE A 49 -10.32 -41.76 -6.71
C ILE A 49 -10.82 -43.01 -5.98
N TRP A 50 -11.35 -43.94 -6.75
CA TRP A 50 -11.77 -45.25 -6.26
C TRP A 50 -11.53 -46.34 -7.29
N LYS A 51 -11.31 -47.57 -6.82
CA LYS A 51 -11.08 -48.73 -7.69
C LYS A 51 -12.39 -49.22 -8.31
N ILE A 52 -12.45 -49.38 -9.64
CA ILE A 52 -13.58 -50.01 -10.33
C ILE A 52 -13.33 -51.53 -10.38
N ASP A 53 -14.38 -52.31 -10.16
CA ASP A 53 -14.35 -53.76 -10.32
C ASP A 53 -14.47 -54.13 -11.81
N GLU A 54 -13.44 -54.77 -12.35
CA GLU A 54 -13.35 -55.12 -13.78
C GLU A 54 -14.22 -56.33 -14.15
N GLN A 55 -14.70 -57.09 -13.17
CA GLN A 55 -15.56 -58.26 -13.36
C GLN A 55 -17.06 -57.89 -13.33
N ALA A 56 -17.41 -56.64 -13.05
CA ALA A 56 -18.78 -56.18 -12.90
C ALA A 56 -19.40 -55.71 -14.23
N ASP A 57 -20.70 -55.97 -14.40
CA ASP A 57 -21.50 -55.47 -15.53
C ASP A 57 -21.41 -53.93 -15.66
N GLU A 58 -21.36 -53.42 -16.89
CA GLU A 58 -21.18 -51.99 -17.19
C GLU A 58 -22.30 -51.15 -16.60
N VAL A 59 -23.54 -51.66 -16.63
CA VAL A 59 -24.72 -50.97 -16.07
C VAL A 59 -24.62 -50.85 -14.56
N ILE A 60 -24.19 -51.92 -13.88
CA ILE A 60 -23.99 -51.95 -12.43
C ILE A 60 -22.85 -51.00 -12.02
N THR A 61 -21.80 -50.94 -12.83
CA THR A 61 -20.66 -50.04 -12.63
C THR A 61 -21.07 -48.58 -12.75
N LEU A 62 -21.87 -48.24 -13.77
CA LEU A 62 -22.37 -46.87 -13.96
C LEU A 62 -23.27 -46.41 -12.82
N GLN A 63 -24.19 -47.28 -12.36
CA GLN A 63 -25.07 -46.97 -11.22
C GLN A 63 -24.27 -46.75 -9.92
N LYS A 64 -23.28 -47.62 -9.65
CA LYS A 64 -22.41 -47.48 -8.48
C LYS A 64 -21.56 -46.21 -8.53
N ASN A 65 -20.96 -45.90 -9.68
CA ASN A 65 -20.19 -44.66 -9.86
C ASN A 65 -21.08 -43.43 -9.67
N THR A 66 -22.29 -43.43 -10.23
CA THR A 66 -23.25 -42.34 -10.06
C THR A 66 -23.62 -42.14 -8.58
N ARG A 67 -23.85 -43.24 -7.84
CA ARG A 67 -24.14 -43.18 -6.41
C ARG A 67 -22.97 -42.61 -5.61
N ILE A 68 -21.74 -43.06 -5.87
CA ILE A 68 -20.53 -42.54 -5.20
C ILE A 68 -20.37 -41.05 -5.46
N VAL A 69 -20.57 -40.58 -6.70
CA VAL A 69 -20.51 -39.16 -7.05
C VAL A 69 -21.59 -38.36 -6.30
N SER A 70 -22.82 -38.88 -6.19
CA SER A 70 -23.88 -38.20 -5.43
C SER A 70 -23.58 -38.13 -3.93
N GLU A 71 -23.03 -39.19 -3.33
CA GLU A 71 -22.60 -39.20 -1.92
C GLU A 71 -21.47 -38.19 -1.69
N LEU A 72 -20.46 -38.15 -2.57
CA LEU A 72 -19.37 -37.16 -2.55
C LEU A 72 -19.86 -35.70 -2.69
N GLN A 73 -20.93 -35.47 -3.46
CA GLN A 73 -21.52 -34.14 -3.62
C GLN A 73 -22.24 -33.65 -2.35
N VAL A 74 -22.80 -34.55 -1.55
CA VAL A 74 -23.46 -34.20 -0.28
C VAL A 74 -22.42 -33.79 0.76
N ASP A 75 -21.27 -34.47 0.79
CA ASP A 75 -20.19 -34.24 1.76
C ASP A 75 -19.22 -33.11 1.34
N ALA A 76 -19.34 -32.60 0.10
CA ALA A 76 -18.47 -31.54 -0.39
C ALA A 76 -18.71 -30.21 0.33
N PRO A 77 -17.65 -29.46 0.71
CA PRO A 77 -17.80 -28.18 1.39
C PRO A 77 -18.50 -27.16 0.48
N GLN A 78 -19.69 -26.70 0.91
CA GLN A 78 -20.51 -25.75 0.16
C GLN A 78 -20.03 -24.31 0.40
N TYR A 79 -19.14 -23.83 -0.46
CA TYR A 79 -18.77 -22.43 -0.47
C TYR A 79 -19.80 -21.60 -1.26
N HIS A 80 -20.74 -21.01 -0.51
CA HIS A 80 -21.60 -19.89 -0.91
C HIS A 80 -22.56 -20.14 -2.09
N THR A 81 -23.73 -20.70 -1.78
CA THR A 81 -24.84 -20.77 -2.76
C THR A 81 -25.48 -19.40 -2.98
N ARG A 82 -26.13 -19.20 -4.15
CA ARG A 82 -26.97 -18.01 -4.41
C ARG A 82 -28.04 -17.82 -3.32
N ALA A 83 -28.53 -18.92 -2.75
CA ALA A 83 -29.49 -18.90 -1.64
C ALA A 83 -28.88 -18.33 -0.35
N MET A 84 -27.64 -18.69 0.00
CA MET A 84 -26.94 -18.12 1.16
C MET A 84 -26.70 -16.61 0.99
N ARG A 85 -26.27 -16.17 -0.20
CA ARG A 85 -26.12 -14.73 -0.51
C ARG A 85 -27.45 -13.99 -0.39
N ALA A 86 -28.52 -14.55 -0.94
CA ALA A 86 -29.86 -13.96 -0.86
C ALA A 86 -30.36 -13.90 0.59
N ASN A 87 -30.09 -14.92 1.39
CA ASN A 87 -30.47 -14.96 2.80
C ASN A 87 -29.70 -13.92 3.61
N TYR A 88 -28.38 -13.83 3.44
CA TYR A 88 -27.56 -12.80 4.08
C TYR A 88 -28.07 -11.39 3.77
N LEU A 89 -28.29 -11.08 2.48
CA LEU A 89 -28.79 -9.76 2.08
C LEU A 89 -30.17 -9.49 2.69
N ARG A 90 -31.07 -10.47 2.71
CA ARG A 90 -32.40 -10.34 3.33
C ARG A 90 -32.32 -10.10 4.84
N THR A 91 -31.44 -10.80 5.55
CA THR A 91 -31.22 -10.60 6.99
C THR A 91 -30.63 -9.21 7.26
N CYS A 92 -29.67 -8.77 6.46
CA CYS A 92 -29.10 -7.43 6.57
C CYS A 92 -30.10 -6.34 6.24
N ASP A 93 -30.97 -6.52 5.24
CA ASP A 93 -32.04 -5.55 4.93
C ASP A 93 -33.01 -5.38 6.12
N LEU A 94 -33.28 -6.47 6.86
CA LEU A 94 -34.12 -6.44 8.06
C LEU A 94 -33.44 -5.72 9.24
N LEU A 95 -32.18 -6.08 9.55
CA LEU A 95 -31.47 -5.60 10.74
C LEU A 95 -30.80 -4.23 10.52
N LEU A 96 -30.45 -3.93 9.28
CA LEU A 96 -29.72 -2.73 8.87
C LEU A 96 -30.47 -2.00 7.74
N PRO A 97 -31.71 -1.50 7.97
CA PRO A 97 -32.55 -0.93 6.91
C PRO A 97 -31.95 0.32 6.25
N LYS A 98 -30.93 0.95 6.87
CA LYS A 98 -30.19 2.09 6.31
C LYS A 98 -28.93 1.67 5.54
N ALA A 99 -28.52 0.40 5.58
CA ALA A 99 -27.37 -0.10 4.86
C ALA A 99 -27.73 -0.30 3.38
N LYS A 100 -26.83 0.12 2.48
CA LYS A 100 -27.05 -0.03 1.04
C LYS A 100 -26.68 -1.44 0.60
N SER A 101 -27.48 -2.00 -0.32
CA SER A 101 -27.22 -3.31 -0.93
C SER A 101 -25.80 -3.45 -1.46
N SER A 102 -25.21 -2.43 -2.10
CA SER A 102 -23.82 -2.48 -2.59
C SER A 102 -22.80 -2.70 -1.47
N SER A 103 -22.92 -1.99 -0.34
CA SER A 103 -22.05 -2.17 0.82
C SER A 103 -22.20 -3.55 1.45
N LEU A 104 -23.44 -4.03 1.56
CA LEU A 104 -23.71 -5.37 2.07
C LEU A 104 -23.16 -6.46 1.14
N ARG A 105 -23.26 -6.28 -0.18
CA ARG A 105 -22.65 -7.17 -1.17
C ARG A 105 -21.13 -7.18 -1.06
N THR A 106 -20.49 -6.02 -0.94
CA THR A 106 -19.04 -5.93 -0.79
C THR A 106 -18.57 -6.57 0.52
N ILE A 107 -19.25 -6.31 1.64
CA ILE A 107 -18.94 -6.94 2.94
C ILE A 107 -19.10 -8.46 2.84
N TYR A 108 -20.18 -8.94 2.21
CA TYR A 108 -20.37 -10.37 1.97
C TYR A 108 -19.19 -10.94 1.16
N GLN A 109 -18.80 -10.31 0.05
CA GLN A 109 -17.67 -10.76 -0.77
C GLN A 109 -16.35 -10.75 0.00
N MET A 110 -16.10 -9.74 0.84
CA MET A 110 -14.89 -9.67 1.66
C MET A 110 -14.82 -10.78 2.72
N LEU A 111 -15.94 -11.08 3.38
CA LEU A 111 -16.01 -12.11 4.41
C LEU A 111 -16.01 -13.54 3.84
N THR A 112 -16.48 -13.71 2.61
CA THR A 112 -16.72 -15.04 2.01
C THR A 112 -15.79 -15.39 0.85
N GLY A 113 -15.05 -14.42 0.32
CA GLY A 113 -14.27 -14.60 -0.91
C GLY A 113 -15.16 -14.83 -2.16
N ASP A 114 -16.43 -14.43 -2.13
CA ASP A 114 -17.34 -14.57 -3.27
C ASP A 114 -16.88 -13.71 -4.47
N VAL A 115 -16.50 -14.38 -5.56
CA VAL A 115 -16.07 -13.77 -6.84
C VAL A 115 -17.17 -13.79 -7.91
N SER A 116 -18.42 -14.06 -7.53
CA SER A 116 -19.52 -14.08 -8.48
C SER A 116 -19.65 -12.74 -9.22
N ALA A 117 -19.81 -12.83 -10.55
CA ALA A 117 -19.97 -11.67 -11.41
C ALA A 117 -21.12 -10.79 -10.93
N THR A 118 -20.92 -9.47 -10.97
CA THR A 118 -21.98 -8.51 -10.65
C THR A 118 -23.09 -8.58 -11.71
N ASN A 119 -24.33 -8.33 -11.29
CA ASN A 119 -25.49 -8.42 -12.17
C ASN A 119 -25.44 -7.39 -13.32
N THR A 120 -24.75 -6.26 -13.10
CA THR A 120 -24.57 -5.20 -14.11
C THR A 120 -23.15 -4.62 -14.09
N ILE A 121 -22.76 -3.96 -15.18
CA ILE A 121 -21.49 -3.21 -15.31
C ILE A 121 -21.45 -2.02 -14.34
N ASN A 122 -22.60 -1.39 -14.09
CA ASN A 122 -22.71 -0.29 -13.14
C ASN A 122 -22.53 -0.78 -11.70
N ASP A 123 -23.10 -1.95 -11.37
CA ASP A 123 -22.86 -2.60 -10.07
C ASP A 123 -21.38 -2.90 -9.87
N ALA A 124 -20.67 -3.41 -10.90
CA ALA A 124 -19.23 -3.65 -10.80
C ALA A 124 -18.44 -2.39 -10.42
N LYS A 125 -18.70 -1.28 -11.12
CA LYS A 125 -18.03 0.01 -10.86
C LYS A 125 -18.35 0.57 -9.48
N VAL A 126 -19.59 0.36 -9.00
CA VAL A 126 -20.01 0.80 -7.66
C VAL A 126 -19.37 -0.08 -6.60
N ASP A 127 -19.38 -1.39 -6.78
CA ASP A 127 -18.82 -2.36 -5.82
C ASP A 127 -17.29 -2.19 -5.71
N GLU A 128 -16.58 -1.90 -6.81
CA GLU A 128 -15.14 -1.59 -6.80
C GLU A 128 -14.82 -0.32 -5.99
N ARG A 129 -15.65 0.74 -6.14
CA ARG A 129 -15.48 1.99 -5.37
C ARG A 129 -15.86 1.85 -3.90
N VAL A 130 -16.89 1.05 -3.60
CA VAL A 130 -17.30 0.77 -2.23
C VAL A 130 -16.25 -0.09 -1.52
N ARG A 131 -15.68 -1.07 -2.22
CA ARG A 131 -14.54 -1.86 -1.73
C ARG A 131 -13.37 -0.98 -1.36
N LEU A 132 -13.00 -0.05 -2.25
CA LEU A 132 -11.98 0.97 -1.97
C LEU A 132 -12.27 1.79 -0.71
N ALA A 133 -13.50 2.27 -0.55
CA ALA A 133 -13.88 3.07 0.61
C ALA A 133 -13.84 2.25 1.91
N LEU A 134 -14.22 0.97 1.86
CA LEU A 134 -14.14 0.05 3.00
C LEU A 134 -12.69 -0.32 3.35
N GLU A 135 -11.84 -0.56 2.34
CA GLU A 135 -10.40 -0.82 2.51
C GLU A 135 -9.66 0.38 3.13
N LEU A 136 -10.11 1.61 2.85
CA LEU A 136 -9.54 2.83 3.43
C LEU A 136 -10.06 3.14 4.84
N GLY A 137 -11.04 2.39 5.37
CA GLY A 137 -11.60 2.60 6.71
C GLY A 137 -12.33 3.95 6.92
N ASP A 138 -12.57 4.73 5.85
CA ASP A 138 -13.03 6.11 5.95
C ASP A 138 -14.54 6.25 5.68
N SER A 139 -15.28 6.54 6.75
CA SER A 139 -16.73 6.75 6.70
C SER A 139 -17.15 8.00 5.91
N GLU A 140 -16.31 9.03 5.80
CA GLU A 140 -16.61 10.28 5.10
C GLU A 140 -16.60 10.12 3.58
N ILE A 141 -15.72 9.24 3.05
CA ILE A 141 -15.70 8.91 1.62
C ILE A 141 -17.04 8.26 1.22
N VAL A 142 -17.55 7.36 2.06
CA VAL A 142 -18.84 6.70 1.85
C VAL A 142 -20.00 7.70 1.89
N ILE A 143 -19.94 8.70 2.79
CA ILE A 143 -20.97 9.76 2.89
C ILE A 143 -20.97 10.66 1.65
N ASN A 144 -19.82 11.12 1.17
CA ASN A 144 -19.75 11.94 -0.05
C ASN A 144 -20.24 11.17 -1.30
N LEU A 145 -19.89 9.88 -1.43
CA LEU A 145 -20.43 9.01 -2.47
C LEU A 145 -21.96 8.82 -2.37
N ARG A 146 -22.59 9.03 -1.19
CA ARG A 146 -24.06 8.96 -1.06
C ARG A 146 -24.78 10.06 -1.83
N GLU A 147 -24.18 11.23 -1.95
CA GLU A 147 -24.81 12.42 -2.53
C GLU A 147 -24.64 12.51 -4.05
N HIS A 148 -23.65 11.80 -4.60
CA HIS A 148 -23.34 11.77 -6.04
C HIS A 148 -24.14 10.72 -6.85
N LYS A 149 -25.30 10.28 -6.34
CA LYS A 149 -26.10 9.14 -6.87
C LYS A 149 -26.80 9.36 -8.23
N ARG A 150 -26.56 10.47 -8.93
CA ARG A 150 -27.14 10.75 -10.25
C ARG A 150 -26.02 10.94 -11.27
N GLU A 151 -26.25 10.49 -12.51
CA GLU A 151 -25.33 10.67 -13.64
C GLU A 151 -24.72 12.07 -13.64
N ARG A 152 -23.38 12.14 -13.66
CA ARG A 152 -22.58 13.38 -13.58
C ARG A 152 -23.17 14.42 -12.63
N SER A 153 -23.28 14.08 -11.35
CA SER A 153 -23.64 15.06 -10.33
C SER A 153 -22.64 16.23 -10.32
N SER A 154 -23.12 17.40 -10.73
CA SER A 154 -22.45 18.70 -10.81
C SER A 154 -22.18 19.36 -9.45
N LYS A 155 -22.27 18.58 -8.35
CA LYS A 155 -22.31 19.12 -6.97
C LYS A 155 -21.10 20.01 -6.68
N TYR A 156 -19.91 19.59 -7.12
CA TYR A 156 -18.67 20.33 -6.89
C TYR A 156 -18.14 21.03 -8.13
N ASP A 157 -18.94 21.20 -9.20
CA ASP A 157 -18.45 21.79 -10.45
C ASP A 157 -17.99 23.24 -10.26
N THR A 158 -18.72 24.01 -9.46
CA THR A 158 -18.32 25.38 -9.10
C THR A 158 -17.02 25.37 -8.29
N PHE A 159 -16.87 24.45 -7.35
CA PHE A 159 -15.63 24.27 -6.59
C PHE A 159 -14.47 23.91 -7.54
N TRP A 160 -14.66 22.97 -8.47
CA TRP A 160 -13.62 22.58 -9.43
C TRP A 160 -13.28 23.66 -10.43
N LYS A 161 -14.24 24.50 -10.81
CA LYS A 161 -14.00 25.67 -11.67
C LYS A 161 -13.11 26.68 -10.95
N ILE A 162 -13.39 26.96 -9.68
CA ILE A 162 -12.56 27.87 -8.85
C ILE A 162 -11.20 27.24 -8.59
N ALA A 163 -11.14 25.95 -8.24
CA ALA A 163 -9.89 25.21 -8.06
C ALA A 163 -9.01 25.25 -9.32
N ALA A 164 -9.60 25.07 -10.50
CA ALA A 164 -8.88 25.16 -11.77
C ALA A 164 -8.37 26.59 -12.03
N GLN A 165 -9.16 27.62 -11.71
CA GLN A 165 -8.73 29.01 -11.80
C GLN A 165 -7.59 29.34 -10.83
N PHE A 166 -7.70 28.88 -9.58
CA PHE A 166 -6.66 29.02 -8.56
C PHE A 166 -5.35 28.37 -9.01
N LEU A 167 -5.41 27.10 -9.46
CA LEU A 167 -4.23 26.38 -9.94
C LEU A 167 -3.65 27.03 -11.21
N ALA A 168 -4.50 27.50 -12.13
CA ALA A 168 -4.06 28.23 -13.32
C ALA A 168 -3.43 29.59 -12.96
N GLY A 169 -3.95 30.30 -11.97
CA GLY A 169 -3.37 31.54 -11.44
C GLY A 169 -2.00 31.29 -10.81
N LYS A 170 -1.87 30.26 -9.97
CA LYS A 170 -0.57 29.84 -9.42
C LYS A 170 0.41 29.41 -10.52
N ALA A 171 -0.08 28.78 -11.59
CA ALA A 171 0.72 28.40 -12.74
C ALA A 171 1.08 29.59 -13.65
N ALA A 172 0.30 30.67 -13.65
CA ALA A 172 0.56 31.90 -14.40
C ALA A 172 1.49 32.86 -13.63
N ASP A 173 1.37 32.91 -12.30
CA ASP A 173 2.30 33.61 -11.39
C ASP A 173 3.67 32.93 -11.37
N ALA A 174 3.71 31.61 -11.59
CA ALA A 174 4.92 30.94 -12.01
C ALA A 174 5.23 31.38 -13.45
N VAL A 175 6.15 32.34 -13.60
CA VAL A 175 6.61 32.94 -14.88
C VAL A 175 7.08 31.88 -15.91
N THR A 176 7.14 30.60 -15.54
CA THR A 176 7.71 29.52 -16.33
C THR A 176 7.09 28.20 -15.89
N ALA A 177 6.70 27.35 -16.84
CA ALA A 177 6.22 26.00 -16.56
C ALA A 177 7.27 25.24 -15.73
N VAL A 178 6.83 24.39 -14.80
CA VAL A 178 7.73 23.48 -14.09
C VAL A 178 8.46 22.64 -15.13
N ASP A 179 9.78 22.76 -15.18
CA ASP A 179 10.60 22.00 -16.10
C ASP A 179 10.56 20.51 -15.68
N GLU A 180 9.70 19.70 -16.32
CA GLU A 180 9.76 18.23 -16.22
C GLU A 180 11.14 17.72 -16.66
N CYS A 181 11.77 18.42 -17.60
CA CYS A 181 13.11 18.13 -18.12
C CYS A 181 14.09 19.23 -17.71
N ARG A 182 15.05 18.87 -16.86
CA ARG A 182 16.08 19.74 -16.27
C ARG A 182 17.17 20.16 -17.27
N HIS A 183 16.81 20.91 -18.31
CA HIS A 183 17.73 21.23 -19.41
C HIS A 183 18.03 22.73 -19.54
N GLY A 184 17.52 23.58 -18.64
CA GLY A 184 17.75 25.03 -18.60
C GLY A 184 18.70 25.52 -17.49
N THR A 185 19.35 26.66 -17.71
CA THR A 185 20.21 27.38 -16.72
C THR A 185 19.41 27.96 -15.56
N ILE A 186 18.08 27.95 -15.61
CA ILE A 186 17.16 28.30 -14.52
C ILE A 186 16.17 27.13 -14.43
N VAL A 187 15.95 26.61 -13.22
CA VAL A 187 15.01 25.51 -12.97
C VAL A 187 13.91 26.08 -12.11
N HIS A 188 12.68 26.01 -12.59
CA HIS A 188 11.51 26.48 -11.86
C HIS A 188 10.95 25.32 -11.03
N LEU A 189 11.11 25.42 -9.71
CA LEU A 189 10.58 24.42 -8.77
C LEU A 189 9.06 24.54 -8.72
N ALA A 190 8.38 23.38 -8.73
CA ALA A 190 6.96 23.33 -8.45
C ALA A 190 6.71 23.80 -7.02
N THR A 191 5.80 24.76 -6.85
CA THR A 191 5.28 25.10 -5.53
C THR A 191 4.49 23.90 -5.01
N ALA A 192 4.99 23.25 -3.96
CA ALA A 192 4.27 22.18 -3.28
C ALA A 192 3.17 22.79 -2.41
N ILE A 193 1.98 22.19 -2.43
CA ILE A 193 0.85 22.56 -1.58
C ILE A 193 0.23 21.29 -1.01
N SER A 194 -0.01 21.26 0.30
CA SER A 194 -0.72 20.13 0.90
C SER A 194 -2.19 20.14 0.46
N VAL A 195 -2.86 18.98 0.45
CA VAL A 195 -4.28 18.93 0.08
C VAL A 195 -5.15 19.71 1.08
N ASN A 196 -4.73 19.81 2.34
CA ASN A 196 -5.41 20.60 3.36
C ASN A 196 -5.31 22.10 3.04
N ASP A 197 -4.10 22.58 2.72
CA ASP A 197 -3.86 23.98 2.39
C ASP A 197 -4.52 24.36 1.06
N LEU A 198 -4.51 23.45 0.09
CA LEU A 198 -5.22 23.62 -1.18
C LEU A 198 -6.72 23.80 -0.94
N LEU A 199 -7.33 22.93 -0.14
CA LEU A 199 -8.75 23.04 0.21
C LEU A 199 -9.03 24.35 0.94
N HIS A 200 -8.19 24.72 1.91
CA HIS A 200 -8.36 25.95 2.68
C HIS A 200 -8.27 27.20 1.81
N GLN A 201 -7.27 27.28 0.93
CA GLN A 201 -7.09 28.43 0.03
C GLN A 201 -8.24 28.54 -0.98
N ILE A 202 -8.64 27.43 -1.61
CA ILE A 202 -9.80 27.43 -2.51
C ILE A 202 -11.07 27.83 -1.75
N LYS A 203 -11.26 27.35 -0.52
CA LYS A 203 -12.43 27.68 0.31
C LYS A 203 -12.54 29.18 0.59
N LEU A 204 -11.43 29.91 0.71
CA LEU A 204 -11.44 31.37 0.88
C LEU A 204 -11.89 32.11 -0.38
N GLU A 205 -11.63 31.56 -1.57
CA GLU A 205 -12.04 32.13 -2.86
C GLU A 205 -13.47 31.73 -3.26
N CYS A 206 -14.06 30.77 -2.54
CA CYS A 206 -15.38 30.24 -2.83
C CYS A 206 -16.49 31.15 -2.26
N PRO A 207 -17.55 31.46 -3.04
CA PRO A 207 -18.71 32.20 -2.55
C PRO A 207 -19.39 31.50 -1.34
N PRO A 208 -20.00 32.27 -0.42
CA PRO A 208 -20.69 31.70 0.72
C PRO A 208 -21.87 30.81 0.26
N GLY A 209 -21.98 29.62 0.86
CA GLY A 209 -23.09 28.69 0.61
C GLY A 209 -22.87 27.66 -0.50
N ILE A 210 -21.70 27.65 -1.16
CA ILE A 210 -21.39 26.56 -2.10
C ILE A 210 -21.05 25.25 -1.37
N PRO A 211 -21.42 24.09 -1.93
CA PRO A 211 -20.97 22.81 -1.42
C PRO A 211 -19.46 22.65 -1.64
N ILE A 212 -18.71 22.40 -0.56
CA ILE A 212 -17.27 22.16 -0.58
C ILE A 212 -17.03 20.67 -0.31
N PRO A 213 -16.17 19.99 -1.09
CA PRO A 213 -15.85 18.58 -0.82
C PRO A 213 -15.09 18.44 0.50
N SER A 214 -15.23 17.28 1.15
CA SER A 214 -14.34 16.98 2.27
C SER A 214 -12.89 16.85 1.77
N THR A 215 -11.93 17.09 2.67
CA THR A 215 -10.50 16.92 2.40
C THR A 215 -10.20 15.54 1.82
N GLN A 216 -10.84 14.50 2.34
CA GLN A 216 -10.64 13.12 1.90
C GLN A 216 -11.17 12.88 0.48
N TRP A 217 -12.33 13.46 0.15
CA TRP A 217 -12.85 13.43 -1.22
C TRP A 217 -11.90 14.10 -2.21
N LEU A 218 -11.33 15.24 -1.82
CA LEU A 218 -10.35 15.97 -2.62
C LEU A 218 -9.08 15.13 -2.82
N ARG A 219 -8.55 14.52 -1.76
CA ARG A 219 -7.39 13.61 -1.82
C ARG A 219 -7.62 12.46 -2.80
N LEU A 220 -8.80 11.85 -2.79
CA LEU A 220 -9.14 10.74 -3.68
C LEU A 220 -9.07 11.10 -5.17
N GLN A 221 -9.29 12.38 -5.54
CA GLN A 221 -9.19 12.80 -6.94
C GLN A 221 -7.75 12.83 -7.47
N PHE A 222 -6.77 13.00 -6.58
CA PHE A 222 -5.34 12.97 -6.92
C PHE A 222 -4.74 11.56 -6.83
N TRP A 223 -5.56 10.55 -6.56
CA TRP A 223 -5.08 9.19 -6.33
C TRP A 223 -4.54 8.54 -7.62
N PRO A 224 -3.31 7.99 -7.62
CA PRO A 224 -2.70 7.41 -8.82
C PRO A 224 -3.43 6.13 -9.26
N LYS A 225 -3.65 5.99 -10.58
CA LYS A 225 -4.38 4.86 -11.19
C LYS A 225 -3.49 3.63 -11.50
N ASN A 226 -2.32 3.52 -10.89
CA ASN A 226 -1.31 2.54 -11.28
C ASN A 226 -1.49 1.15 -10.60
N PRO A 227 -0.82 0.09 -11.10
CA PRO A 227 -0.92 -1.27 -10.53
C PRO A 227 -0.16 -1.50 -9.21
N THR A 228 0.80 -0.64 -8.83
CA THR A 228 1.44 -0.68 -7.49
C THR A 228 0.58 -0.02 -6.40
N ARG A 229 -0.68 0.29 -6.71
CA ARG A 229 -1.62 0.90 -5.77
C ARG A 229 -1.87 0.01 -4.55
N LEU A 230 -1.92 -1.31 -4.70
CA LEU A 230 -2.22 -2.21 -3.58
C LEU A 230 -1.08 -2.26 -2.55
N SER A 231 0.17 -2.29 -3.01
CA SER A 231 1.32 -2.17 -2.10
C SER A 231 1.37 -0.77 -1.47
N SER A 232 1.18 0.28 -2.27
CA SER A 232 1.09 1.65 -1.74
C SER A 232 -0.05 1.83 -0.73
N LEU A 233 -1.20 1.19 -0.92
CA LEU A 233 -2.33 1.17 0.03
C LEU A 233 -1.96 0.47 1.32
N GLN A 234 -1.27 -0.68 1.25
CA GLN A 234 -0.80 -1.40 2.43
C GLN A 234 0.21 -0.58 3.23
N PHE A 235 1.22 0.02 2.58
CA PHE A 235 2.18 0.90 3.24
C PHE A 235 1.52 2.17 3.79
N THR A 236 0.56 2.75 3.06
CA THR A 236 -0.22 3.89 3.54
C THR A 236 -1.07 3.52 4.76
N ALA A 237 -1.67 2.33 4.78
CA ALA A 237 -2.46 1.85 5.91
C ALA A 237 -1.57 1.60 7.14
N LEU A 238 -0.42 0.94 6.97
CA LEU A 238 0.55 0.73 8.04
C LEU A 238 1.01 2.06 8.64
N PHE A 239 1.32 3.04 7.79
CA PHE A 239 1.70 4.37 8.25
C PHE A 239 0.55 5.11 8.94
N CYS A 240 -0.69 4.96 8.47
CA CYS A 240 -1.87 5.50 9.17
C CYS A 240 -2.02 4.88 10.57
N TYR A 241 -1.86 3.56 10.71
CA TYR A 241 -1.92 2.90 12.02
C TYR A 241 -0.78 3.33 12.94
N GLU A 242 0.44 3.49 12.43
CA GLU A 242 1.57 4.00 13.20
C GLU A 242 1.30 5.42 13.69
N LYS A 243 0.73 6.29 12.85
CA LYS A 243 0.32 7.63 13.26
C LYS A 243 -0.79 7.63 14.31
N GLU A 244 -1.81 6.80 14.14
CA GLU A 244 -2.88 6.69 15.13
C GLU A 244 -2.36 6.20 16.48
N PHE A 245 -1.46 5.22 16.46
CA PHE A 245 -0.74 4.75 17.64
C PHE A 245 0.09 5.87 18.27
N ALA A 246 0.88 6.59 17.47
CA ALA A 246 1.71 7.70 17.94
C ALA A 246 0.86 8.81 18.57
N VAL A 247 -0.29 9.17 17.97
CA VAL A 247 -1.23 10.15 18.55
C VAL A 247 -1.81 9.64 19.87
N ARG A 248 -2.24 8.38 19.91
CA ARG A 248 -2.85 7.77 21.11
C ARG A 248 -1.89 7.72 22.30
N PHE A 249 -0.60 7.47 22.04
CA PHE A 249 0.44 7.33 23.06
C PHE A 249 1.45 8.48 23.03
N ARG A 250 1.02 9.66 22.56
CA ARG A 250 1.87 10.83 22.28
C ARG A 250 2.85 11.20 23.40
N GLU A 251 2.43 11.10 24.65
CA GLU A 251 3.24 11.49 25.81
C GLU A 251 4.46 10.58 26.01
N ILE A 252 4.33 9.30 25.64
CA ILE A 252 5.36 8.27 25.84
C ILE A 252 6.03 7.82 24.55
N THR A 253 5.65 8.39 23.41
CA THR A 253 6.15 8.02 22.07
C THR A 253 7.05 9.09 21.45
N ASN A 254 8.14 8.64 20.85
CA ASN A 254 8.89 9.38 19.84
C ASN A 254 8.52 8.86 18.46
N LEU A 255 8.18 9.76 17.53
CA LEU A 255 7.98 9.42 16.12
C LEU A 255 9.09 10.09 15.30
N VAL A 256 9.86 9.29 14.58
CA VAL A 256 11.00 9.78 13.80
C VAL A 256 10.88 9.32 12.35
N PHE A 257 11.11 10.26 11.44
CA PHE A 257 11.19 10.00 10.01
C PHE A 257 12.65 9.98 9.59
N LEU A 258 13.07 8.90 8.94
CA LEU A 258 14.43 8.76 8.40
C LEU A 258 14.38 8.73 6.88
N ASP A 259 15.27 9.48 6.25
CA ASP A 259 15.43 9.49 4.80
C ASP A 259 16.89 9.78 4.42
N ASP A 260 17.41 8.99 3.50
CA ASP A 260 18.71 9.22 2.90
C ASP A 260 18.54 9.88 1.54
N LYS A 261 19.20 11.01 1.30
CA LYS A 261 19.14 11.69 0.00
C LYS A 261 20.21 11.20 -0.95
N HIS A 262 19.93 11.38 -2.24
CA HIS A 262 20.83 11.06 -3.34
C HIS A 262 22.24 11.65 -3.11
N ARG A 263 23.27 10.86 -3.44
CA ARG A 263 24.68 11.26 -3.38
C ARG A 263 24.90 12.62 -4.07
N CYS A 264 25.38 13.60 -3.32
CA CYS A 264 25.83 14.88 -3.83
C CYS A 264 27.28 14.73 -4.29
N LYS A 265 27.60 15.04 -5.56
CA LYS A 265 29.00 15.06 -6.01
C LYS A 265 29.71 16.26 -5.38
N VAL A 266 30.97 16.09 -4.97
CA VAL A 266 31.80 17.16 -4.38
C VAL A 266 33.11 17.22 -5.13
N GLY A 267 33.46 18.43 -5.57
CA GLY A 267 34.72 18.70 -6.28
C GLY A 267 35.90 18.95 -5.35
N GLU A 268 37.09 19.08 -5.94
CA GLU A 268 38.30 19.46 -5.20
C GLU A 268 38.21 20.91 -4.68
N PRO A 269 38.95 21.27 -3.61
CA PRO A 269 38.99 22.65 -3.11
C PRO A 269 39.33 23.65 -4.23
N GLY A 270 38.47 24.65 -4.46
CA GLY A 270 38.62 25.64 -5.53
C GLY A 270 38.12 25.18 -6.91
N PHE A 271 37.71 23.92 -7.06
CA PHE A 271 37.23 23.32 -8.30
C PHE A 271 35.90 22.57 -8.07
N PRO A 272 34.77 23.28 -7.85
CA PRO A 272 33.46 22.65 -7.67
C PRO A 272 33.11 21.75 -8.86
N VAL A 273 32.63 20.53 -8.62
CA VAL A 273 32.23 19.62 -9.70
C VAL A 273 30.73 19.68 -9.92
N ALA A 274 30.34 19.84 -11.19
CA ALA A 274 28.96 19.65 -11.61
C ALA A 274 28.63 18.16 -11.68
N ALA A 275 27.54 17.76 -11.03
CA ALA A 275 26.94 16.46 -11.25
C ALA A 275 26.36 16.42 -12.67
N ILE A 276 27.16 16.02 -13.66
CA ILE A 276 26.69 15.67 -15.01
C ILE A 276 26.06 14.26 -14.95
N ASP A 277 25.13 14.09 -14.02
CA ASP A 277 24.04 13.13 -14.18
C ASP A 277 22.78 13.97 -14.32
N ARG A 278 22.65 14.55 -15.52
CA ARG A 278 21.50 15.34 -16.00
C ARG A 278 21.25 16.64 -15.23
N GLY A 279 21.98 17.69 -15.62
CA GLY A 279 21.51 19.08 -15.62
C GLY A 279 21.11 19.68 -14.27
N LYS A 280 22.01 19.72 -13.28
CA LYS A 280 21.78 20.44 -12.01
C LYS A 280 22.86 21.49 -11.72
N LYS A 281 22.43 22.59 -11.11
CA LYS A 281 23.27 23.70 -10.62
C LYS A 281 24.12 23.29 -9.42
N VAL A 282 25.31 23.87 -9.34
CA VAL A 282 26.29 23.63 -8.28
C VAL A 282 26.27 24.79 -7.29
N VAL A 283 26.37 24.49 -6.00
CA VAL A 283 26.51 25.50 -4.94
C VAL A 283 27.93 26.07 -4.99
N VAL A 284 28.07 27.38 -5.14
CA VAL A 284 29.36 28.09 -5.16
C VAL A 284 29.28 29.28 -4.21
N SER A 285 30.39 29.59 -3.53
CA SER A 285 30.45 30.75 -2.63
C SER A 285 30.28 32.06 -3.41
N LYS A 286 29.70 33.08 -2.76
CA LYS A 286 29.24 34.33 -3.41
C LYS A 286 30.36 35.10 -4.14
N ASP A 287 31.62 34.88 -3.78
CA ASP A 287 32.77 35.65 -4.24
C ASP A 287 33.84 34.80 -4.98
N THR A 288 33.46 33.60 -5.46
CA THR A 288 34.39 32.69 -6.16
C THR A 288 34.06 32.51 -7.64
N THR A 289 35.08 32.57 -8.50
CA THR A 289 34.98 32.33 -9.94
C THR A 289 34.56 30.87 -10.22
N PHE A 290 33.60 30.68 -11.13
CA PHE A 290 33.06 29.36 -11.46
C PHE A 290 34.06 28.55 -12.31
N VAL A 291 34.88 27.74 -11.65
CA VAL A 291 35.79 26.79 -12.31
C VAL A 291 35.29 25.38 -12.05
N VAL A 292 34.64 24.78 -13.06
CA VAL A 292 34.06 23.43 -12.91
C VAL A 292 34.99 22.39 -13.50
N ALA A 293 35.38 21.44 -12.66
CA ALA A 293 36.05 20.23 -13.12
C ALA A 293 35.04 19.25 -13.73
N ASP A 294 35.49 18.49 -14.73
CA ASP A 294 34.68 17.50 -15.43
C ASP A 294 34.12 16.43 -14.47
N HIS A 295 32.91 15.94 -14.73
CA HIS A 295 32.20 14.97 -13.89
C HIS A 295 32.91 13.63 -13.73
N ASP A 296 33.73 13.28 -14.70
CA ASP A 296 34.57 12.08 -14.70
C ASP A 296 35.74 12.21 -13.71
N PHE A 297 36.04 13.44 -13.23
CA PHE A 297 37.04 13.72 -12.21
C PHE A 297 36.45 13.78 -10.78
N THR A 298 35.34 13.08 -10.51
CA THR A 298 34.77 12.99 -9.15
C THR A 298 35.31 11.79 -8.39
N LYS A 299 36.35 12.01 -7.58
CA LYS A 299 36.79 11.00 -6.60
C LYS A 299 35.84 10.89 -5.41
N THR A 300 35.12 11.97 -5.07
CA THR A 300 34.44 12.14 -3.78
C THR A 300 32.98 12.59 -3.93
N GLY A 301 32.11 12.18 -3.00
CA GLY A 301 30.75 12.68 -2.88
C GLY A 301 30.35 12.79 -1.43
N ILE A 302 29.20 13.38 -1.14
CA ILE A 302 28.61 13.45 0.20
C ILE A 302 27.19 12.90 0.11
N ILE A 303 26.80 12.05 1.05
CA ILE A 303 25.43 11.55 1.18
C ILE A 303 24.78 12.30 2.35
N PRO A 304 23.75 13.12 2.11
CA PRO A 304 22.96 13.70 3.20
C PRO A 304 22.03 12.63 3.76
N SER A 305 22.04 12.44 5.07
CA SER A 305 21.02 11.68 5.80
C SER A 305 20.20 12.63 6.65
N VAL A 306 18.89 12.45 6.63
CA VAL A 306 17.94 13.32 7.32
C VAL A 306 17.18 12.51 8.36
N ALA A 307 17.14 13.00 9.59
CA ALA A 307 16.26 12.49 10.63
C ALA A 307 15.35 13.62 11.09
N MET A 308 14.04 13.44 11.00
CA MET A 308 13.07 14.40 11.51
C MET A 308 12.36 13.81 12.72
N ILE A 309 12.54 14.45 13.86
CA ILE A 309 11.81 14.15 15.09
C ILE A 309 10.48 14.88 15.02
N CYS A 310 9.39 14.13 14.90
CA CYS A 310 8.04 14.65 14.74
C CYS A 310 7.53 15.26 16.04
N ASN A 311 6.97 16.48 15.96
CA ASN A 311 6.07 16.99 16.97
C ASN A 311 4.71 16.32 16.76
N ILE A 312 4.50 15.17 17.39
CA ILE A 312 3.26 14.39 17.23
C ILE A 312 2.05 15.31 17.51
N PRO A 313 1.10 15.45 16.57
CA PRO A 313 -0.07 16.30 16.74
C PRO A 313 -1.11 15.67 17.70
N GLU A 314 -2.09 16.46 18.13
CA GLU A 314 -3.18 15.99 19.01
C GLU A 314 -4.20 15.09 18.29
N SER A 315 -4.21 15.09 16.96
CA SER A 315 -5.11 14.27 16.16
C SER A 315 -4.43 13.73 14.90
N ILE A 316 -4.97 12.63 14.37
CA ILE A 316 -4.52 12.00 13.12
C ILE A 316 -4.61 12.93 11.90
N ASN A 317 -5.42 13.98 11.97
CA ASN A 317 -5.58 14.97 10.91
C ASN A 317 -4.63 16.17 11.05
N GLY A 318 -3.85 16.23 12.14
CA GLY A 318 -2.85 17.26 12.36
C GLY A 318 -1.63 17.14 11.45
N ASP A 319 -0.72 18.09 11.58
CA ASP A 319 0.52 18.11 10.81
C ASP A 319 1.59 17.22 11.45
N PHE A 320 1.98 16.16 10.74
CA PHE A 320 3.06 15.25 11.13
C PHE A 320 4.42 15.66 10.54
N TYR A 321 4.47 16.72 9.74
CA TYR A 321 5.71 17.23 9.14
C TYR A 321 6.27 18.45 9.88
N ALA A 322 5.68 18.79 11.03
CA ALA A 322 6.24 19.72 11.99
C ALA A 322 7.17 18.98 12.96
N GLY A 323 8.38 19.48 13.17
CA GLY A 323 9.36 18.79 14.00
C GLY A 323 10.75 19.41 13.95
N LYS A 324 11.71 18.73 14.59
CA LYS A 324 13.12 19.09 14.54
C LYS A 324 13.83 18.24 13.50
N VAL A 325 14.57 18.88 12.58
CA VAL A 325 15.29 18.21 11.50
C VAL A 325 16.79 18.17 11.81
N HIS A 326 17.36 16.98 11.77
CA HIS A 326 18.79 16.72 11.87
C HIS A 326 19.32 16.28 10.51
N ILE A 327 20.44 16.86 10.11
CA ILE A 327 21.09 16.55 8.83
C ILE A 327 22.51 16.09 9.12
N GLY A 328 22.81 14.85 8.73
CA GLY A 328 24.15 14.28 8.71
C GLY A 328 24.73 14.35 7.30
N LEU A 329 26.01 14.71 7.17
CA LEU A 329 26.73 14.66 5.91
C LEU A 329 27.76 13.53 5.98
N LYS A 330 27.66 12.57 5.07
CA LYS A 330 28.47 11.34 5.09
C LYS A 330 29.40 11.27 3.89
N ASP A 331 30.66 10.92 4.12
CA ASP A 331 31.58 10.55 3.04
C ASP A 331 31.33 9.07 2.64
N PRO A 332 30.94 8.75 1.40
CA PRO A 332 30.59 7.39 1.00
C PRO A 332 31.79 6.43 1.00
N ILE A 333 33.03 6.93 0.98
CA ILE A 333 34.25 6.12 0.97
C ILE A 333 34.59 5.68 2.40
N PHE A 334 34.65 6.64 3.34
CA PHE A 334 35.04 6.36 4.72
C PHE A 334 33.84 5.99 5.61
N GLN A 335 32.65 6.43 5.22
CA GLN A 335 31.41 6.23 5.94
C GLN A 335 30.39 5.49 5.06
N PRO A 336 30.59 4.19 4.80
CA PRO A 336 29.63 3.38 4.05
C PRO A 336 28.30 3.24 4.79
N SER A 337 27.18 3.33 4.05
CA SER A 337 25.85 3.13 4.63
C SER A 337 25.70 1.74 5.23
N SER A 338 25.11 1.66 6.43
CA SER A 338 24.76 0.38 7.06
C SER A 338 23.64 0.56 8.09
N PRO A 339 22.82 -0.47 8.32
CA PRO A 339 21.74 -0.40 9.31
C PRO A 339 22.21 -0.04 10.72
N LEU A 340 23.33 -0.63 11.16
CA LEU A 340 23.91 -0.37 12.48
C LEU A 340 24.39 1.08 12.64
N ARG A 341 24.97 1.67 11.59
CA ARG A 341 25.35 3.08 11.63
C ARG A 341 24.11 3.97 11.77
N HIS A 342 23.10 3.76 10.94
CA HIS A 342 21.87 4.54 10.99
C HIS A 342 21.20 4.46 12.38
N ALA A 343 21.17 3.27 12.98
CA ALA A 343 20.70 3.09 14.36
C ALA A 343 21.57 3.85 15.38
N THR A 344 22.89 3.81 15.25
CA THR A 344 23.82 4.51 16.16
C THR A 344 23.71 6.02 16.05
N GLU A 345 23.58 6.55 14.83
CA GLU A 345 23.37 7.97 14.57
C GLU A 345 22.03 8.44 15.17
N LEU A 346 20.97 7.66 14.96
CA LEU A 346 19.67 7.94 15.57
C LEU A 346 19.75 7.92 17.10
N TYR A 347 20.45 6.96 17.70
CA TYR A 347 20.67 6.92 19.15
C TYR A 347 21.32 8.21 19.66
N HIS A 348 22.38 8.68 18.99
CA HIS A 348 23.04 9.93 19.38
C HIS A 348 22.16 11.17 19.18
N ILE A 349 21.32 11.19 18.13
CA ILE A 349 20.34 12.25 17.92
C ILE A 349 19.32 12.28 19.06
N LEU A 350 18.74 11.12 19.41
CA LEU A 350 17.76 11.03 20.50
C LEU A 350 18.37 11.38 21.85
N LEU A 351 19.62 10.99 22.09
CA LEU A 351 20.36 11.36 23.30
C LEU A 351 20.60 12.87 23.38
N GLY A 352 21.05 13.49 22.29
CA GLY A 352 21.29 14.93 22.22
C GLY A 352 20.03 15.78 22.37
N GLU A 353 18.87 15.22 22.03
CA GLU A 353 17.56 15.88 22.18
C GLU A 353 16.85 15.52 23.49
N GLU A 354 17.50 14.78 24.40
CA GLU A 354 16.93 14.33 25.68
C GLU A 354 15.63 13.50 25.53
N LEU A 355 15.47 12.80 24.40
CA LEU A 355 14.28 12.02 24.07
C LEU A 355 14.36 10.55 24.48
N ILE A 356 15.43 10.16 25.19
CA ILE A 356 15.67 8.79 25.64
C ILE A 356 14.74 8.31 26.75
N ASN A 357 14.01 9.22 27.42
CA ASN A 357 13.13 8.88 28.53
C ASN A 357 11.78 8.30 28.11
N LYS A 358 11.49 8.27 26.80
CA LYS A 358 10.22 7.78 26.28
C LYS A 358 10.35 6.30 25.94
N PRO A 359 9.49 5.43 26.51
CA PRO A 359 9.59 3.98 26.35
C PRO A 359 9.18 3.49 24.95
N VAL A 360 8.62 4.36 24.10
CA VAL A 360 8.09 3.98 22.80
C VAL A 360 8.78 4.75 21.67
N LEU A 361 9.26 4.02 20.66
CA LEU A 361 9.84 4.59 19.44
C LEU A 361 9.14 4.06 18.19
N CYS A 362 8.67 4.98 17.36
CA CYS A 362 8.11 4.73 16.03
C CYS A 362 9.05 5.29 14.95
N LEU A 363 9.43 4.45 14.00
CA LEU A 363 10.30 4.81 12.89
C LEU A 363 9.59 4.62 11.55
N TYR A 364 9.57 5.68 10.76
CA TYR A 364 9.12 5.61 9.38
C TYR A 364 10.28 5.83 8.42
N THR A 365 10.46 4.90 7.49
CA THR A 365 11.59 4.89 6.54
C THR A 365 11.14 4.68 5.10
N ASP A 366 12.04 4.89 4.14
CA ASP A 366 11.78 4.63 2.72
C ASP A 366 11.87 3.14 2.32
N SER A 367 12.06 2.24 3.29
CA SER A 367 12.28 0.80 3.06
C SER A 367 13.48 0.49 2.14
N GLY A 368 14.46 1.39 2.04
CA GLY A 368 15.71 1.12 1.34
C GLY A 368 16.45 -0.11 1.89
N PRO A 369 17.49 -0.61 1.20
CA PRO A 369 18.19 -1.85 1.62
C PRO A 369 18.71 -1.85 3.06
N ASP A 370 18.95 -0.68 3.65
CA ASP A 370 19.43 -0.53 5.03
C ASP A 370 18.30 -0.30 6.05
N HIS A 371 17.05 -0.17 5.59
CA HIS A 371 15.86 0.01 6.41
C HIS A 371 14.81 -1.10 6.21
N HIS A 372 15.03 -2.01 5.25
CA HIS A 372 14.10 -3.08 4.93
C HIS A 372 13.99 -4.14 6.04
N CYS A 373 12.87 -4.13 6.77
CA CYS A 373 12.65 -4.93 7.99
C CYS A 373 12.71 -6.46 7.81
N THR A 374 12.66 -6.99 6.58
CA THR A 374 12.84 -8.44 6.36
C THR A 374 14.30 -8.89 6.39
N TYR A 375 15.26 -7.96 6.32
CA TYR A 375 16.67 -8.31 6.32
C TYR A 375 17.21 -8.45 7.75
N ALA A 376 17.85 -9.59 8.03
CA ALA A 376 18.38 -9.89 9.36
C ALA A 376 19.33 -8.81 9.90
N ARG A 377 20.15 -8.19 9.03
CA ARG A 377 21.04 -7.09 9.41
C ARG A 377 20.30 -5.85 9.95
N VAL A 378 19.12 -5.57 9.41
CA VAL A 378 18.27 -4.44 9.83
C VAL A 378 17.55 -4.79 11.13
N GLN A 379 17.04 -6.02 11.24
CA GLN A 379 16.43 -6.53 12.47
C GLN A 379 17.42 -6.48 13.64
N LEU A 380 18.67 -6.92 13.42
CA LEU A 380 19.72 -6.86 14.44
C LEU A 380 20.03 -5.41 14.85
N SER A 381 20.13 -4.47 13.90
CA SER A 381 20.37 -3.07 14.26
C SER A 381 19.22 -2.47 15.07
N TYR A 382 17.97 -2.83 14.76
CA TYR A 382 16.81 -2.38 15.52
C TYR A 382 16.73 -3.02 16.91
N ILE A 383 17.11 -4.29 17.05
CA ILE A 383 17.23 -4.94 18.37
C ILE A 383 18.31 -4.24 19.20
N CYS A 384 19.47 -3.92 18.60
CA CYS A 384 20.50 -3.16 19.30
C CYS A 384 20.00 -1.79 19.75
N LEU A 385 19.27 -1.07 18.89
CA LEU A 385 18.68 0.22 19.23
C LEU A 385 17.64 0.11 20.34
N PHE A 386 16.77 -0.90 20.29
CA PHE A 386 15.77 -1.21 21.29
C PHE A 386 16.40 -1.42 22.67
N ILE A 387 17.45 -2.23 22.74
CA ILE A 387 18.18 -2.50 23.98
C ILE A 387 18.92 -1.24 24.46
N ALA A 388 19.57 -0.50 23.56
CA ALA A 388 20.37 0.67 23.92
C ALA A 388 19.53 1.84 24.46
N LEU A 389 18.28 1.96 24.01
CA LEU A 389 17.33 2.97 24.45
C LEU A 389 16.43 2.51 25.60
N ASP A 390 16.55 1.26 26.05
CA ASP A 390 15.69 0.66 27.09
C ASP A 390 14.18 0.85 26.78
N LEU A 391 13.79 0.51 25.54
CA LEU A 391 12.41 0.70 25.09
C LEU A 391 11.49 -0.43 25.59
N ASP A 392 10.23 -0.09 25.85
CA ASP A 392 9.16 -1.07 26.04
C ASP A 392 8.53 -1.49 24.71
N TYR A 393 8.53 -0.57 23.73
CA TYR A 393 7.93 -0.81 22.42
C TYR A 393 8.69 -0.11 21.30
N PHE A 394 8.91 -0.85 20.21
CA PHE A 394 9.55 -0.33 19.01
C PHE A 394 8.81 -0.82 17.77
N VAL A 395 8.49 0.12 16.89
CA VAL A 395 7.89 -0.16 15.59
C VAL A 395 8.66 0.56 14.50
N ALA A 396 8.89 -0.13 13.39
CA ALA A 396 9.50 0.43 12.19
C ALA A 396 8.65 0.05 10.97
N VAL A 397 8.28 1.06 10.16
CA VAL A 397 7.44 0.94 8.95
C VAL A 397 8.24 1.28 7.70
#